data_AF-A0A7Y6PY04-F1
#
_entry.id   AF-A0A7Y6PY04-F1
#
_cell.length_a   1.000
_cell.length_b   1.000
_cell.length_c   1.000
_cell.angle_alpha   90.00
_cell.angle_beta   90.00
_cell.angle_gamma   90.00
#
_symmetry.space_group_name_H-M   'P 1'
#
loop_
_entity.id
_entity.type
_entity.pdbx_description
1 polymer ?
#
loop_
_entity_poly.entity_id
_entity_poly.type
_entity_poly.pdbx_seq_one_letter_code
_entity_poly.pdbx_strand_id
1 'polypeptide(L)'
;MALLNITYQGHSADYELAIDFATTDADIRRIAVEVVRSGGARGLHLPNLPQNAFTSFVVDRLTGPDGEQRIYLRPKVPFGG
;
A
#
# COMPACT_ATOMS: atom_id res chain seq x y z
N MET A 1 7.26 13.54 -0.13
CA MET A 1 7.66 12.14 0.09
C MET A 1 6.73 11.56 1.13
N ALA A 2 6.21 10.35 0.90
CA ALA A 2 5.11 9.79 1.66
C ALA A 2 5.43 8.40 2.20
N LEU A 3 4.85 8.08 3.36
CA LEU A 3 4.86 6.74 3.93
C LEU A 3 3.76 5.90 3.25
N LEU A 4 4.11 4.71 2.77
CA LEU A 4 3.14 3.76 2.22
C LEU A 4 2.75 2.74 3.30
N ASN A 5 1.46 2.69 3.63
CA ASN A 5 0.86 1.64 4.44
C ASN A 5 0.15 0.63 3.53
N ILE A 6 0.42 -0.66 3.73
CA ILE A 6 -0.19 -1.76 2.97
C ILE A 6 -1.03 -2.60 3.93
N THR A 7 -2.32 -2.72 3.64
CA THR A 7 -3.23 -3.60 4.38
C THR A 7 -3.65 -4.77 3.51
N TYR A 8 -3.34 -6.02 3.89
CA TYR A 8 -3.70 -7.23 3.14
C TYR A 8 -4.09 -8.36 4.11
N GLN A 9 -5.20 -9.05 3.83
CA GLN A 9 -5.71 -10.17 4.66
C GLN A 9 -5.83 -9.85 6.16
N GLY A 10 -6.18 -8.62 6.52
CA GLY A 10 -6.31 -8.19 7.93
C GLY A 10 -5.00 -7.78 8.60
N HIS A 11 -3.87 -7.83 7.90
CA HIS A 11 -2.59 -7.34 8.38
C HIS A 11 -2.23 -6.01 7.73
N SER A 12 -1.78 -5.04 8.52
CA SER A 12 -1.30 -3.75 8.04
C SER A 12 0.19 -3.59 8.36
N ALA A 13 0.96 -3.14 7.39
CA ALA A 13 2.39 -2.92 7.53
C ALA A 13 2.82 -1.65 6.79
N ASP A 14 3.78 -0.93 7.36
CA ASP A 14 4.39 0.23 6.73
C ASP A 14 5.61 -0.18 5.90
N TYR A 15 5.76 0.43 4.73
CA TYR A 15 6.97 0.37 3.94
C TYR A 15 7.91 1.49 4.39
N GLU A 16 9.09 1.12 4.90
CA GLU A 16 10.02 2.03 5.58
C GLU A 16 10.74 3.01 4.64
N LEU A 17 10.64 2.82 3.32
CA LEU A 17 11.23 3.72 2.33
C LEU A 17 10.18 4.69 1.79
N ALA A 18 10.58 5.97 1.72
CA ALA A 18 9.72 7.02 1.22
C ALA A 18 9.38 6.81 -0.27
N ILE A 19 8.09 6.93 -0.59
CA ILE A 19 7.58 6.93 -1.96
C ILE A 19 7.23 8.36 -2.37
N ASP A 20 7.41 8.71 -3.63
CA ASP A 20 6.90 9.98 -4.15
C ASP A 20 5.36 10.00 -4.06
N PHE A 21 4.79 11.04 -3.47
CA PHE A 21 3.35 11.18 -3.30
C PHE A 21 2.59 11.26 -4.65
N ALA A 22 3.28 11.72 -5.70
CA ALA A 22 2.76 11.77 -7.07
C ALA A 22 2.80 10.42 -7.82
N THR A 23 3.40 9.37 -7.22
CA THR A 23 3.44 8.03 -7.82
C THR A 23 2.04 7.56 -8.18
N THR A 24 1.85 7.02 -9.39
CA THR A 24 0.54 6.59 -9.88
C THR A 24 -0.03 5.42 -9.07
N ASP A 25 -1.35 5.27 -9.02
CA ASP A 25 -2.00 4.12 -8.34
C ASP A 25 -1.52 2.78 -8.88
N ALA A 26 -1.31 2.70 -10.20
CA ALA A 26 -0.81 1.50 -10.85
C ALA A 26 0.60 1.13 -10.35
N ASP A 27 1.47 2.13 -10.23
CA ASP A 27 2.82 1.93 -9.69
C ASP A 27 2.80 1.62 -8.20
N ILE A 28 1.96 2.28 -7.40
CA ILE A 28 1.80 1.94 -5.96
C ILE A 28 1.42 0.48 -5.79
N ARG A 29 0.43 -0.01 -6.56
CA ARG A 29 0.03 -1.42 -6.53
C ARG A 29 1.15 -2.36 -6.96
N ARG A 30 1.89 -2.02 -8.02
CA ARG A 30 3.04 -2.82 -8.50
C ARG A 30 4.17 -2.86 -7.46
N ILE A 31 4.54 -1.71 -6.89
CA ILE A 31 5.56 -1.60 -5.84
C ILE A 31 5.16 -2.43 -4.63
N ALA A 32 3.90 -2.35 -4.20
CA ALA A 32 3.43 -3.13 -3.06
C ALA A 32 3.56 -4.64 -3.28
N VAL A 33 3.35 -5.15 -4.49
CA VAL A 33 3.60 -6.58 -4.79
C VAL A 33 5.05 -6.95 -4.50
N GLU A 34 5.99 -6.16 -5.02
CA GLU A 34 7.42 -6.44 -4.85
C GLU A 34 7.87 -6.26 -3.40
N VAL A 35 7.37 -5.25 -2.69
CA VAL A 35 7.64 -5.01 -1.28
C VAL A 35 7.17 -6.19 -0.41
N VAL A 36 5.94 -6.68 -0.64
CA VAL A 36 5.38 -7.80 0.13
C VAL A 36 6.08 -9.11 -0.20
N ARG A 37 6.49 -9.33 -1.46
CA ARG A 37 7.24 -10.53 -1.86
C ARG A 37 8.64 -10.57 -1.30
N SER A 38 9.32 -9.42 -1.24
CA SER A 38 10.68 -9.29 -0.72
C SER A 38 10.76 -9.22 0.81
N GLY A 39 9.63 -9.03 1.49
CA GLY A 39 9.59 -8.82 2.94
C GLY A 39 9.97 -7.41 3.37
N GLY A 40 9.94 -6.42 2.45
CA GLY A 40 10.25 -5.02 2.73
C GLY A 40 9.19 -4.31 3.60
N ALA A 41 8.00 -4.89 3.76
CA ALA A 41 6.99 -4.47 4.72
C ALA A 41 7.03 -5.41 5.94
N ARG A 42 7.57 -4.93 7.07
CA ARG A 42 7.72 -5.76 8.27
C ARG A 42 6.35 -6.24 8.76
N GLY A 43 6.23 -7.55 9.00
CA GLY A 43 4.97 -8.17 9.40
C GLY A 43 4.04 -8.54 8.25
N LEU A 44 4.41 -8.26 6.99
CA LEU A 44 3.66 -8.66 5.80
C LEU A 44 4.61 -9.19 4.71
N HIS A 45 4.94 -10.49 4.80
CA HIS A 45 5.81 -11.18 3.85
C HIS A 45 5.09 -12.37 3.22
N LEU A 46 4.82 -12.29 1.92
CA LEU A 46 4.14 -13.33 1.13
C LEU A 46 4.92 -13.55 -0.18
N PRO A 47 5.91 -14.47 -0.21
CA PRO A 47 6.81 -14.62 -1.35
C PRO A 47 6.10 -15.05 -2.65
N ASN A 48 4.95 -15.72 -2.51
CA ASN A 48 4.14 -16.21 -3.64
C ASN A 48 2.91 -15.31 -3.92
N LEU A 49 2.89 -14.06 -3.44
CA LEU A 49 1.78 -13.13 -3.70
C LEU A 49 1.58 -12.97 -5.22
N PRO A 50 0.36 -13.11 -5.76
CA PRO A 50 0.15 -12.98 -7.20
C PRO A 50 0.31 -11.52 -7.66
N GLN A 51 0.73 -11.31 -8.91
CA GLN A 51 1.00 -9.97 -9.46
C GLN A 51 -0.23 -9.05 -9.45
N ASN A 52 -1.43 -9.63 -9.53
CA ASN A 52 -2.70 -8.91 -9.52
C ASN A 52 -3.36 -8.83 -8.12
N ALA A 53 -2.64 -9.16 -7.04
CA ALA A 53 -3.19 -9.20 -5.68
C ALA A 53 -3.87 -7.88 -5.25
N PHE A 54 -3.38 -6.75 -5.76
CA PHE A 54 -3.84 -5.42 -5.39
C PHE A 54 -4.68 -4.73 -6.48
N THR A 55 -5.08 -5.42 -7.54
CA THR A 55 -5.85 -4.81 -8.65
C THR A 55 -7.14 -4.13 -8.19
N SER A 56 -7.84 -4.75 -7.24
CA SER A 56 -9.11 -4.23 -6.71
C SER A 56 -8.95 -3.35 -5.46
N PHE A 57 -7.72 -3.02 -5.08
CA PHE A 57 -7.44 -2.25 -3.86
C PHE A 57 -7.51 -0.75 -4.14
N VAL A 58 -7.91 -0.01 -3.13
CA VAL A 58 -7.96 1.46 -3.16
C VAL A 58 -6.60 1.99 -2.74
N VAL A 59 -6.16 3.05 -3.42
CA VAL A 59 -4.98 3.84 -3.06
C VAL A 59 -5.48 5.19 -2.55
N ASP A 60 -5.49 5.38 -1.24
CA ASP A 60 -5.84 6.66 -0.64
C ASP A 60 -4.58 7.49 -0.38
N ARG A 61 -4.69 8.79 -0.61
CA ARG A 61 -3.61 9.76 -0.37
C ARG A 61 -4.10 10.79 0.62
N LEU A 62 -3.45 10.85 1.78
CA LEU A 62 -3.79 11.78 2.86
C LEU A 62 -2.62 12.74 3.10
N THR A 63 -2.95 14.00 3.30
CA THR A 63 -2.03 15.03 3.79
C THR A 63 -2.48 15.44 5.18
N GLY A 64 -1.63 15.25 6.18
CA GLY A 64 -1.92 15.66 7.56
C GLY A 64 -1.75 17.17 7.78
N PRO A 65 -2.14 17.68 8.96
CA PRO A 65 -2.10 19.11 9.28
C PRO A 65 -0.69 19.72 9.15
N ASP A 66 0.34 18.95 9.48
CA ASP A 66 1.74 19.37 9.45
C ASP A 66 2.42 19.12 8.08
N GLY A 67 1.63 18.82 7.04
CA GLY A 67 2.13 18.54 5.69
C GLY A 67 2.68 17.11 5.51
N GLU A 68 2.56 16.26 6.52
CA GLU A 68 2.90 14.84 6.43
C GLU A 68 2.06 14.15 5.34
N GLN A 69 2.71 13.37 4.48
CA GLN A 69 2.04 12.68 3.37
C GLN A 69 1.99 11.18 3.65
N ARG A 70 0.80 10.59 3.51
CA ARG A 70 0.58 9.15 3.68
C ARG A 70 -0.18 8.58 2.49
N ILE A 71 0.25 7.40 2.05
CA ILE A 71 -0.44 6.61 1.04
C ILE A 71 -0.92 5.33 1.71
N TYR A 72 -2.19 4.98 1.52
CA TYR A 72 -2.77 3.74 2.03
C TYR A 72 -3.20 2.87 0.87
N LEU A 73 -2.64 1.66 0.78
CA LEU A 73 -3.10 0.60 -0.10
C LEU A 73 -3.93 -0.39 0.71
N ARG A 74 -5.24 -0.40 0.50
CA ARG A 74 -6.16 -1.22 1.32
C ARG A 74 -7.27 -1.85 0.49
N PRO A 75 -7.90 -2.94 0.97
CA PRO A 75 -9.04 -3.53 0.30
C PRO A 75 -10.15 -2.51 0.13
N LYS A 76 -10.84 -2.55 -1.01
CA LYS A 76 -12.08 -1.78 -1.18
C LYS A 76 -13.12 -2.34 -0.21
N VAL A 77 -13.52 -1.55 0.77
CA VAL A 77 -14.71 -1.85 1.57
C VAL A 77 -15.94 -1.55 0.70
N PRO A 78 -16.87 -2.50 0.52
CA PRO A 78 -18.18 -2.16 -0.01
C PRO A 78 -18.85 -1.25 1.01
N PHE A 79 -19.16 -0.02 0.61
CA PHE A 79 -20.18 0.74 1.33
C PHE A 79 -21.48 -0.05 1.19
N GLY A 80 -22.16 -0.30 2.31
CA GLY A 80 -23.29 -1.22 2.44
C GLY A 80 -24.28 -1.18 1.27
N GLY A 81 -24.72 -2.35 0.83
CA GLY A 81 -25.80 -2.51 -0.14
C GLY A 81 -27.17 -2.14 0.44
#